data_AF-A0A5J6SNJ2-F1
#
_entry.id   AF-A0A5J6SNJ2-F1
#
_cell.length_a   1.000
_cell.length_b   1.000
_cell.length_c   1.000
_cell.angle_alpha   90.00
_cell.angle_beta   90.00
_cell.angle_gamma   90.00
#
_symmetry.space_group_name_H-M   'P 1'
#
loop_
_entity.id
_entity.type
_entity.pdbx_description
1 polymer ?
#
loop_
_entity_poly.entity_id
_entity_poly.type
_entity_poly.pdbx_seq_one_letter_code
_entity_poly.pdbx_strand_id
1 'polypeptide(L)'
;MEKNHEKESSKVVENEVDSSSKEDEKKEFVSTVDTRFGWENTFHSKMIDEWKSRNEPFVDNLVEDVIQQMAHQKIIAGEKEGSIIITPERIDILIQMVEENKDKYEHYETYLDILKRWKKGDFSTVDNDHNVLMRIQGSKTGGVATGIATEEQEVHYIFQVFAKQVDEVFGSTEKHNETESEFSDPKTWKDVSTPEGFNSYGIEPTLEAWIAYHAEDITKTTDVKEYYPRARRFITEMKYFRVQGEDLQKDFANLMMLQTWISHLDYVISVNDQQGIRTAENYEEMKKSFKYFTELLHDIDIVINHDGKGETFGFAYQLDGKKVQEIDTYIHIN
;
A
#
# COMPACT_ATOMS: atom_id res chain seq x y z
N MET A 1 36.47 59.05 36.62
CA MET A 1 35.07 59.47 36.38
C MET A 1 34.86 59.56 34.88
N GLU A 2 33.87 58.80 34.40
CA GLU A 2 33.04 58.97 33.21
C GLU A 2 33.62 59.16 31.77
N LYS A 3 33.07 58.28 30.90
CA LYS A 3 32.40 58.49 29.59
C LYS A 3 33.16 58.27 28.27
N ASN A 4 32.85 57.11 27.68
CA ASN A 4 32.38 56.80 26.31
C ASN A 4 32.66 57.79 25.15
N HIS A 5 33.20 57.27 24.04
CA HIS A 5 32.40 56.99 22.83
C HIS A 5 33.14 56.16 21.75
N GLU A 6 32.36 55.28 21.13
CA GLU A 6 32.52 54.49 19.90
C GLU A 6 33.32 55.09 18.73
N LYS A 7 34.07 54.23 18.03
CA LYS A 7 33.72 53.70 16.70
C LYS A 7 34.90 52.89 16.16
N GLU A 8 34.68 51.66 15.73
CA GLU A 8 35.62 51.05 14.79
C GLU A 8 34.88 50.32 13.68
N SER A 9 35.19 50.77 12.47
CA SER A 9 34.77 50.26 11.18
C SER A 9 35.78 49.19 10.76
N SER A 10 35.32 48.03 10.32
CA SER A 10 36.17 47.04 9.65
C SER A 10 35.66 46.75 8.24
N LYS A 11 36.58 46.96 7.30
CA LYS A 11 36.50 46.82 5.85
C LYS A 11 36.18 45.39 5.40
N VAL A 12 35.47 45.35 4.27
CA VAL A 12 35.35 44.22 3.34
C VAL A 12 36.69 43.99 2.62
N VAL A 13 37.10 42.72 2.49
CA VAL A 13 37.85 42.21 1.34
C VAL A 13 37.32 40.81 1.04
N GLU A 14 36.82 40.64 -0.19
CA GLU A 14 36.36 39.39 -0.78
C GLU A 14 37.53 38.40 -0.97
N ASN A 15 37.26 37.11 -0.83
CA ASN A 15 38.01 36.07 -1.52
C ASN A 15 37.08 34.91 -1.89
N GLU A 16 37.19 34.56 -3.17
CA GLU A 16 36.70 33.43 -3.96
C GLU A 16 36.20 32.21 -3.18
N VAL A 17 34.97 31.77 -3.51
CA VAL A 17 34.47 30.42 -3.19
C VAL A 17 34.41 29.65 -4.50
N ASP A 18 35.37 28.72 -4.62
CA ASP A 18 35.36 27.62 -5.59
C ASP A 18 34.38 26.53 -5.14
N SER A 19 33.87 25.86 -6.16
CA SER A 19 32.90 24.79 -6.27
C SER A 19 32.87 23.72 -5.17
N SER A 20 31.63 23.34 -4.81
CA SER A 20 31.27 21.94 -4.61
C SER A 20 29.75 21.83 -4.68
N SER A 21 29.27 21.37 -5.84
CA SER A 21 27.93 20.81 -6.01
C SER A 21 27.65 19.77 -4.94
N LYS A 22 26.66 20.03 -4.07
CA LYS A 22 26.03 18.96 -3.29
C LYS A 22 25.01 18.31 -4.22
N GLU A 23 25.41 17.19 -4.79
CA GLU A 23 24.50 16.19 -5.32
C GLU A 23 23.51 15.83 -4.20
N ASP A 24 22.23 16.11 -4.43
CA ASP A 24 21.16 15.54 -3.63
C ASP A 24 21.17 14.03 -3.87
N GLU A 25 21.82 13.29 -2.96
CA GLU A 25 21.64 11.85 -2.83
C GLU A 25 20.15 11.60 -2.60
N LYS A 26 19.42 11.23 -3.67
CA LYS A 26 18.14 10.55 -3.57
C LYS A 26 18.35 9.35 -2.67
N LYS A 27 17.92 9.45 -1.41
CA LYS A 27 17.78 8.29 -0.53
C LYS A 27 16.87 7.31 -1.23
N GLU A 28 17.45 6.20 -1.66
CA GLU A 28 16.76 5.04 -2.18
C GLU A 28 15.66 4.65 -1.18
N PHE A 29 14.44 4.49 -1.66
CA PHE A 29 13.33 4.02 -0.86
C PHE A 29 13.64 2.58 -0.40
N VAL A 30 14.08 2.44 0.84
CA VAL A 30 14.18 1.13 1.49
C VAL A 30 12.79 0.85 2.04
N SER A 31 12.10 -0.16 1.49
CA SER A 31 10.88 -0.68 2.13
C SER A 31 11.24 -1.13 3.55
N THR A 32 10.73 -0.41 4.53
CA THR A 32 10.99 -0.65 5.96
C THR A 32 9.96 -1.58 6.59
N VAL A 33 9.12 -2.25 5.79
CA VAL A 33 8.05 -3.09 6.31
C VAL A 33 8.65 -4.42 6.79
N ASP A 34 9.16 -4.39 8.02
CA ASP A 34 9.53 -5.57 8.79
C ASP A 34 8.25 -6.30 9.25
N THR A 35 7.81 -7.29 8.48
CA THR A 35 6.65 -8.14 8.82
C THR A 35 7.01 -9.27 9.79
N ARG A 36 8.25 -9.33 10.33
CA ARG A 36 8.66 -10.39 11.27
C ARG A 36 7.78 -10.45 12.53
N PHE A 37 7.13 -9.34 12.88
CA PHE A 37 6.29 -9.20 14.08
C PHE A 37 4.88 -8.64 13.82
N GLY A 38 4.56 -8.26 12.57
CA GLY A 38 3.35 -7.50 12.21
C GLY A 38 2.52 -8.17 11.12
N TRP A 39 1.61 -9.05 11.52
CA TRP A 39 0.56 -9.63 10.68
C TRP A 39 -0.82 -9.17 11.14
N GLU A 40 -1.86 -9.44 10.36
CA GLU A 40 -3.23 -9.15 10.79
C GLU A 40 -3.55 -9.82 12.14
N ASN A 41 -4.03 -9.04 13.09
CA ASN A 41 -4.61 -9.54 14.32
C ASN A 41 -6.07 -9.94 14.07
N THR A 42 -6.25 -11.13 13.51
CA THR A 42 -7.57 -11.64 13.11
C THR A 42 -8.53 -11.81 14.29
N PHE A 43 -8.01 -12.06 15.51
CA PHE A 43 -8.81 -12.14 16.73
C PHE A 43 -9.40 -10.78 17.11
N HIS A 44 -8.58 -9.73 17.19
CA HIS A 44 -9.05 -8.39 17.50
C HIS A 44 -9.91 -7.80 16.37
N SER A 45 -9.53 -8.02 15.10
CA SER A 45 -10.37 -7.71 13.91
C SER A 45 -11.78 -8.31 14.05
N LYS A 46 -11.88 -9.58 14.41
CA LYS A 46 -13.19 -10.23 14.59
C LYS A 46 -13.96 -9.67 15.79
N MET A 47 -13.28 -9.42 16.90
CA MET A 47 -13.92 -8.84 18.09
C MET A 47 -14.55 -7.48 17.80
N ILE A 48 -13.86 -6.60 17.06
CA ILE A 48 -14.41 -5.29 16.69
C ILE A 48 -15.55 -5.42 15.69
N ASP A 49 -15.41 -6.30 14.69
CA ASP A 49 -16.44 -6.50 13.65
C ASP A 49 -17.73 -7.13 14.19
N GLU A 50 -17.65 -7.94 15.26
CA GLU A 50 -18.80 -8.57 15.91
C GLU A 50 -19.41 -7.73 17.05
N TRP A 51 -18.72 -6.69 17.53
CA TRP A 51 -19.20 -5.86 18.62
C TRP A 51 -20.44 -5.05 18.22
N LYS A 52 -21.37 -4.89 19.17
CA LYS A 52 -22.61 -4.14 19.01
C LYS A 52 -22.90 -3.33 20.26
N SER A 53 -23.60 -2.22 20.10
CA SER A 53 -24.12 -1.41 21.21
C SER A 53 -24.73 -2.26 22.33
N ARG A 54 -24.37 -1.95 23.58
CA ARG A 54 -24.74 -2.68 24.81
C ARG A 54 -24.17 -4.09 24.98
N ASN A 55 -23.31 -4.58 24.08
CA ASN A 55 -22.46 -5.72 24.41
C ASN A 55 -21.44 -5.33 25.49
N GLU A 56 -20.81 -6.31 26.12
CA GLU A 56 -19.68 -6.02 27.01
C GLU A 56 -18.61 -5.25 26.22
N PRO A 57 -18.17 -4.07 26.70
CA PRO A 57 -17.09 -3.33 26.07
C PRO A 57 -15.77 -4.09 26.14
N PHE A 58 -14.82 -3.64 25.33
CA PHE A 58 -13.44 -4.06 25.51
C PHE A 58 -12.92 -3.56 26.87
N VAL A 59 -11.93 -4.26 27.40
CA VAL A 59 -11.15 -3.74 28.51
C VAL A 59 -10.24 -2.62 28.00
N ASP A 60 -9.88 -1.69 28.89
CA ASP A 60 -9.20 -0.43 28.53
C ASP A 60 -7.95 -0.62 27.67
N ASN A 61 -7.06 -1.51 28.10
CA ASN A 61 -5.83 -1.86 27.38
C ASN A 61 -6.08 -2.49 25.99
N LEU A 62 -7.22 -3.14 25.79
CA LEU A 62 -7.59 -3.70 24.48
C LEU A 62 -8.07 -2.58 23.53
N VAL A 63 -8.74 -1.54 24.04
CA VAL A 63 -9.08 -0.36 23.23
C VAL A 63 -7.80 0.33 22.74
N GLU A 64 -6.82 0.49 23.63
CA GLU A 64 -5.51 1.06 23.28
C GLU A 64 -4.81 0.27 22.18
N ASP A 65 -4.71 -1.05 22.35
CA ASP A 65 -4.05 -1.97 21.42
C ASP A 65 -4.71 -1.97 20.04
N VAL A 66 -6.05 -1.97 19.99
CA VAL A 66 -6.79 -1.94 18.72
C VAL A 66 -6.55 -0.63 17.97
N ILE A 67 -6.64 0.52 18.64
CA ILE A 67 -6.42 1.83 18.00
C ILE A 67 -4.95 1.94 17.55
N GLN A 68 -4.00 1.46 18.36
CA GLN A 68 -2.58 1.48 18.01
C GLN A 68 -2.29 0.62 16.77
N GLN A 69 -2.76 -0.64 16.73
CA GLN A 69 -2.56 -1.55 15.60
C GLN A 69 -3.23 -1.05 14.32
N MET A 70 -4.32 -0.27 14.43
CA MET A 70 -4.92 0.44 13.31
C MET A 70 -3.96 1.51 12.74
N ALA A 71 -3.23 2.24 13.58
CA ALA A 71 -2.28 3.25 13.12
C ALA A 71 -1.09 2.69 12.33
N HIS A 72 -0.76 1.40 12.46
CA HIS A 72 0.44 0.79 11.84
C HIS A 72 0.52 0.95 10.32
N GLN A 73 -0.63 0.99 9.62
CA GLN A 73 -0.66 1.26 8.18
C GLN A 73 -0.31 2.71 7.81
N LYS A 74 -0.40 3.64 8.77
CA LYS A 74 -0.21 5.08 8.56
C LYS A 74 1.15 5.61 9.07
N ILE A 75 2.01 4.77 9.64
CA ILE A 75 3.25 5.22 10.31
C ILE A 75 4.51 4.52 9.80
N ILE A 76 5.65 5.16 10.02
CA ILE A 76 6.99 4.58 9.89
C ILE A 76 7.49 4.25 11.30
N ALA A 77 7.80 2.98 11.56
CA ALA A 77 8.31 2.49 12.84
C ALA A 77 9.28 1.33 12.59
N GLY A 78 10.23 1.11 13.49
CA GLY A 78 11.20 0.01 13.39
C GLY A 78 10.57 -1.37 13.62
N GLU A 79 9.55 -1.45 14.48
CA GLU A 79 8.81 -2.67 14.80
C GLU A 79 7.31 -2.34 14.88
N LYS A 80 6.45 -3.24 14.38
CA LYS A 80 4.98 -3.14 14.43
C LYS A 80 4.41 -4.47 14.90
N GLU A 81 3.88 -4.51 16.12
CA GLU A 81 3.34 -5.73 16.73
C GLU A 81 1.85 -5.88 16.42
N GLY A 82 1.49 -6.80 15.53
CA GLY A 82 0.10 -6.98 15.08
C GLY A 82 -0.42 -5.85 14.19
N SER A 83 -1.60 -6.01 13.60
CA SER A 83 -2.18 -5.03 12.68
C SER A 83 -3.68 -5.21 12.53
N ILE A 84 -4.42 -4.11 12.44
CA ILE A 84 -5.86 -4.12 12.19
C ILE A 84 -6.15 -3.12 11.08
N ILE A 85 -6.81 -3.53 10.00
CA ILE A 85 -7.07 -2.60 8.90
C ILE A 85 -8.00 -1.49 9.37
N ILE A 86 -7.63 -0.23 9.09
CA ILE A 86 -8.52 0.91 9.32
C ILE A 86 -9.70 0.83 8.36
N THR A 87 -10.91 0.87 8.91
CA THR A 87 -12.14 1.10 8.13
C THR A 87 -13.01 2.15 8.81
N PRO A 88 -13.82 2.92 8.06
CA PRO A 88 -14.78 3.85 8.64
C PRO A 88 -15.71 3.19 9.68
N GLU A 89 -16.14 1.95 9.41
CA GLU A 89 -17.03 1.18 10.27
C GLU A 89 -16.37 0.85 11.61
N ARG A 90 -15.10 0.45 11.60
CA ARG A 90 -14.33 0.15 12.82
C ARG A 90 -14.09 1.40 13.67
N ILE A 91 -13.79 2.53 13.03
CA ILE A 91 -13.69 3.82 13.72
C ILE A 91 -15.01 4.17 14.41
N ASP A 92 -16.14 4.02 13.71
CA ASP A 92 -17.47 4.30 14.26
C ASP A 92 -17.83 3.37 15.43
N ILE A 93 -17.53 2.08 15.32
CA ILE A 93 -17.72 1.10 16.39
C ILE A 93 -16.92 1.49 17.64
N LEU A 94 -15.64 1.85 17.49
CA LEU A 94 -14.80 2.25 18.62
C LEU A 94 -15.28 3.54 19.28
N ILE A 95 -15.68 4.55 18.47
CA ILE A 95 -16.27 5.79 19.01
C ILE A 95 -17.50 5.44 19.85
N GLN A 96 -18.40 4.62 19.29
CA GLN A 96 -19.62 4.23 19.99
C GLN A 96 -19.30 3.46 21.29
N MET A 97 -18.40 2.49 21.24
CA MET A 97 -17.99 1.70 22.40
C MET A 97 -17.42 2.58 23.52
N VAL A 98 -16.55 3.53 23.17
CA VAL A 98 -15.95 4.46 24.14
C VAL A 98 -16.98 5.44 24.68
N GLU A 99 -17.88 5.96 23.84
CA GLU A 99 -18.93 6.88 24.29
C GLU A 99 -19.96 6.23 25.22
N GLU A 100 -20.32 4.97 24.98
CA GLU A 100 -21.28 4.22 25.80
C GLU A 100 -20.71 3.77 27.15
N ASN A 101 -19.38 3.71 27.31
CA ASN A 101 -18.71 3.09 28.47
C ASN A 101 -17.60 3.96 29.08
N LYS A 102 -17.72 5.30 29.01
CA LYS A 102 -16.69 6.24 29.48
C LYS A 102 -16.23 6.03 30.93
N ASP A 103 -17.13 5.57 31.80
CA ASP A 103 -16.86 5.28 33.20
C ASP A 103 -15.97 4.04 33.42
N LYS A 104 -15.77 3.22 32.39
CA LYS A 104 -14.91 2.03 32.40
C LYS A 104 -13.51 2.26 31.82
N TYR A 105 -13.25 3.45 31.25
CA TYR A 105 -12.01 3.75 30.52
C TYR A 105 -11.28 4.92 31.15
N GLU A 106 -10.04 4.70 31.61
CA GLU A 106 -9.20 5.72 32.25
C GLU A 106 -8.83 6.82 31.26
N HIS A 107 -8.57 6.46 30.00
CA HIS A 107 -8.09 7.40 28.97
C HIS A 107 -9.12 7.68 27.87
N TYR A 108 -10.42 7.57 28.17
CA TYR A 108 -11.50 7.73 27.19
C TYR A 108 -11.42 9.03 26.37
N GLU A 109 -10.97 10.14 26.97
CA GLU A 109 -10.83 11.43 26.27
C GLU A 109 -9.77 11.35 25.17
N THR A 110 -8.67 10.66 25.44
CA THR A 110 -7.58 10.45 24.48
C THR A 110 -8.05 9.61 23.31
N TYR A 111 -8.76 8.51 23.57
CA TYR A 111 -9.29 7.64 22.50
C TYR A 111 -10.29 8.39 21.62
N LEU A 112 -11.21 9.14 22.22
CA LEU A 112 -12.22 9.90 21.48
C LEU A 112 -11.59 11.03 20.67
N ASP A 113 -10.55 11.70 21.15
CA ASP A 113 -9.84 12.71 20.36
C ASP A 113 -9.24 12.11 19.08
N ILE A 114 -8.47 11.02 19.23
CA ILE A 114 -7.83 10.30 18.12
C ILE A 114 -8.89 9.83 17.11
N LEU A 115 -9.88 9.06 17.58
CA LEU A 115 -10.88 8.46 16.70
C LEU A 115 -11.76 9.50 16.01
N LYS A 116 -12.09 10.63 16.66
CA LYS A 116 -12.88 11.70 16.04
C LYS A 116 -12.10 12.50 15.01
N ARG A 117 -10.77 12.60 15.13
CA ARG A 117 -9.92 13.13 14.06
C ARG A 117 -9.84 12.17 12.89
N TRP A 118 -9.56 10.89 13.15
CA TRP A 118 -9.49 9.86 12.11
C TRP A 118 -10.80 9.70 11.35
N LYS A 119 -11.96 9.80 12.03
CA LYS A 119 -13.29 9.82 11.40
C LYS A 119 -13.47 10.94 10.37
N LYS A 120 -12.77 12.06 10.54
CA LYS A 120 -12.77 13.20 9.60
C LYS A 120 -11.71 13.06 8.50
N GLY A 121 -10.99 11.94 8.46
CA GLY A 121 -9.84 11.72 7.59
C GLY A 121 -8.57 12.45 8.04
N ASP A 122 -8.55 13.01 9.25
CA ASP A 122 -7.37 13.71 9.77
C ASP A 122 -6.40 12.72 10.44
N PHE A 123 -5.40 12.31 9.67
CA PHE A 123 -4.27 11.48 10.11
C PHE A 123 -2.97 12.28 10.23
N SER A 124 -3.05 13.62 10.26
CA SER A 124 -1.87 14.50 10.22
C SER A 124 -0.94 14.38 11.43
N THR A 125 -1.37 13.69 12.49
CA THR A 125 -0.59 13.41 13.71
C THR A 125 -0.65 11.94 14.12
N VAL A 126 -0.93 11.03 13.18
CA VAL A 126 -1.16 9.59 13.46
C VAL A 126 0.04 8.88 14.09
N ASP A 127 1.26 9.35 13.83
CA ASP A 127 2.48 8.91 14.50
C ASP A 127 2.50 9.27 16.00
N ASN A 128 2.07 10.48 16.33
CA ASN A 128 1.88 10.92 17.71
C ASN A 128 0.73 10.16 18.38
N ASP A 129 -0.38 9.92 17.66
CA ASP A 129 -1.53 9.16 18.14
C ASP A 129 -1.10 7.74 18.55
N HIS A 130 -0.38 7.05 17.67
CA HIS A 130 0.25 5.76 17.94
C HIS A 130 1.16 5.83 19.17
N ASN A 131 2.06 6.81 19.22
CA ASN A 131 3.06 6.92 20.29
C ASN A 131 2.45 7.30 21.65
N VAL A 132 1.30 7.99 21.68
CA VAL A 132 0.55 8.26 22.92
C VAL A 132 0.01 6.95 23.48
N LEU A 133 -0.65 6.14 22.65
CA LEU A 133 -1.23 4.85 23.06
C LEU A 133 -0.14 3.88 23.54
N MET A 134 0.97 3.81 22.81
CA MET A 134 2.13 3.01 23.20
C MET A 134 2.71 3.41 24.57
N ARG A 135 2.70 4.71 24.92
CA ARG A 135 3.15 5.19 26.24
C ARG A 135 2.17 4.82 27.35
N ILE A 136 0.88 4.83 27.07
CA ILE A 136 -0.16 4.43 28.03
C ILE A 136 0.03 2.95 28.41
N GLN A 137 0.32 2.09 27.43
CA GLN A 137 0.59 0.66 27.62
C GLN A 137 1.90 0.34 28.37
N GLY A 138 2.82 1.31 28.51
CA GLY A 138 4.10 1.12 29.19
C GLY A 138 5.21 0.41 28.40
N SER A 139 5.11 0.35 27.06
CA SER A 139 6.00 -0.41 26.16
C SER A 139 7.39 0.24 25.92
N LYS A 140 8.40 -0.56 25.52
CA LYS A 140 9.80 -0.16 25.26
C LYS A 140 10.01 0.47 23.88
N THR A 141 11.13 1.18 23.70
CA THR A 141 11.47 2.08 22.57
C THR A 141 11.52 1.49 21.14
N GLY A 142 11.35 0.18 20.94
CA GLY A 142 11.51 -0.47 19.62
C GLY A 142 10.42 -0.13 18.60
N GLY A 143 9.17 -0.04 19.05
CA GLY A 143 8.00 0.25 18.20
C GLY A 143 7.63 1.73 18.06
N VAL A 144 8.47 2.67 18.52
CA VAL A 144 8.12 4.11 18.46
C VAL A 144 8.05 4.57 17.01
N ALA A 145 6.94 5.21 16.64
CA ALA A 145 6.77 5.82 15.33
C ALA A 145 7.76 6.98 15.15
N THR A 146 8.52 6.95 14.06
CA THR A 146 9.50 7.99 13.69
C THR A 146 8.98 8.93 12.60
N GLY A 147 7.78 8.68 12.09
CA GLY A 147 7.11 9.55 11.13
C GLY A 147 5.82 8.95 10.59
N ILE A 148 5.17 9.71 9.71
CA ILE A 148 3.93 9.33 9.02
C ILE A 148 4.30 8.65 7.69
N ALA A 149 3.62 7.55 7.39
CA ALA A 149 3.78 6.85 6.12
C ALA A 149 3.27 7.71 4.96
N THR A 150 3.93 7.63 3.82
CA THR A 150 3.35 8.11 2.56
C THR A 150 2.16 7.24 2.16
N GLU A 151 1.34 7.72 1.24
CA GLU A 151 0.22 6.94 0.70
C GLU A 151 0.70 5.60 0.10
N GLU A 152 1.82 5.62 -0.62
CA GLU A 152 2.45 4.41 -1.16
C GLU A 152 2.89 3.42 -0.07
N GLN A 153 3.51 3.91 1.01
CA GLN A 153 3.94 3.08 2.13
C GLN A 153 2.74 2.44 2.84
N GLU A 154 1.65 3.20 2.98
CA GLU A 154 0.40 2.67 3.52
C GLU A 154 -0.19 1.58 2.62
N VAL A 155 -0.29 1.83 1.32
CA VAL A 155 -0.82 0.84 0.36
C VAL A 155 0.02 -0.43 0.38
N HIS A 156 1.34 -0.31 0.36
CA HIS A 156 2.24 -1.46 0.45
C HIS A 156 2.05 -2.23 1.76
N TYR A 157 1.91 -1.53 2.88
CA TYR A 157 1.63 -2.14 4.19
C TYR A 157 0.30 -2.90 4.20
N ILE A 158 -0.77 -2.27 3.71
CA ILE A 158 -2.10 -2.87 3.66
C ILE A 158 -2.06 -4.16 2.82
N PHE A 159 -1.33 -4.14 1.71
CA PHE A 159 -1.16 -5.32 0.87
C PHE A 159 -0.43 -6.45 1.61
N GLN A 160 0.75 -6.17 2.17
CA GLN A 160 1.57 -7.18 2.86
C GLN A 160 0.83 -7.83 4.04
N VAL A 161 -0.01 -7.06 4.74
CA VAL A 161 -0.62 -7.47 6.00
C VAL A 161 -2.05 -8.01 5.85
N PHE A 162 -2.88 -7.40 5.00
CA PHE A 162 -4.34 -7.65 4.95
C PHE A 162 -4.86 -8.21 3.63
N ALA A 163 -4.05 -8.25 2.57
CA ALA A 163 -4.45 -9.02 1.39
C ALA A 163 -4.48 -10.50 1.81
N LYS A 164 -5.69 -11.03 2.06
CA LYS A 164 -5.90 -12.39 2.61
C LYS A 164 -4.92 -13.42 2.02
N GLN A 165 -3.96 -13.79 2.87
CA GLN A 165 -3.23 -15.05 2.92
C GLN A 165 -2.58 -15.57 1.63
N VAL A 166 -1.27 -15.38 1.59
CA VAL A 166 -0.33 -16.32 0.96
C VAL A 166 -0.10 -17.56 1.87
N ASP A 167 -0.72 -17.68 3.05
CA ASP A 167 -0.44 -18.81 3.97
C ASP A 167 -1.63 -19.70 4.39
N GLU A 168 -2.90 -19.30 4.32
CA GLU A 168 -4.04 -20.25 4.45
C GLU A 168 -4.51 -20.81 3.09
N VAL A 169 -4.06 -20.23 1.97
CA VAL A 169 -4.23 -20.83 0.62
C VAL A 169 -3.14 -21.89 0.35
N PHE A 170 -1.98 -21.74 0.95
CA PHE A 170 -0.84 -22.65 0.82
C PHE A 170 -0.82 -23.53 2.06
N GLY A 171 -1.58 -24.63 1.99
CA GLY A 171 -1.87 -25.49 3.12
C GLY A 171 -0.65 -25.79 4.00
N SER A 172 -0.90 -25.72 5.32
CA SER A 172 -0.12 -26.32 6.41
C SER A 172 1.39 -26.37 6.21
N THR A 173 2.09 -25.61 7.05
CA THR A 173 3.48 -25.82 7.44
C THR A 173 3.82 -27.30 7.67
N GLU A 174 4.19 -28.00 6.61
CA GLU A 174 5.16 -29.07 6.72
C GLU A 174 6.52 -28.42 6.90
N LYS A 175 7.18 -28.81 7.98
CA LYS A 175 8.59 -28.53 8.22
C LYS A 175 9.41 -29.05 7.02
N HIS A 176 9.92 -28.14 6.21
CA HIS A 176 11.04 -28.37 5.29
C HIS A 176 11.85 -27.06 5.33
N ASN A 177 13.10 -26.94 5.78
CA ASN A 177 14.22 -27.87 5.73
C ASN A 177 14.43 -28.52 4.35
N GLU A 178 14.08 -27.81 3.27
CA GLU A 178 14.57 -28.13 1.92
C GLU A 178 15.00 -26.83 1.20
N THR A 179 16.31 -26.66 1.16
CA THR A 179 17.11 -25.92 0.16
C THR A 179 16.67 -24.51 -0.26
N GLU A 180 17.27 -23.51 0.39
CA GLU A 180 17.49 -22.11 -0.07
C GLU A 180 18.23 -21.98 -1.44
N SER A 181 18.22 -22.99 -2.30
CA SER A 181 19.06 -23.04 -3.51
C SER A 181 18.32 -23.11 -4.85
N GLU A 182 16.99 -23.01 -4.90
CA GLU A 182 16.24 -23.11 -6.18
C GLU A 182 15.84 -21.78 -6.83
N PHE A 183 15.98 -20.62 -6.16
CA PHE A 183 15.63 -19.30 -6.72
C PHE A 183 16.75 -18.27 -6.55
N SER A 184 17.99 -18.61 -6.91
CA SER A 184 19.09 -17.62 -6.91
C SER A 184 19.04 -16.65 -8.10
N ASP A 185 18.21 -16.93 -9.11
CA ASP A 185 18.02 -16.11 -10.30
C ASP A 185 16.63 -15.45 -10.26
N PRO A 186 16.53 -14.11 -10.23
CA PRO A 186 15.26 -13.38 -10.15
C PRO A 186 14.32 -13.65 -11.33
N LYS A 187 14.86 -14.14 -12.46
CA LYS A 187 14.09 -14.54 -13.64
C LYS A 187 13.44 -15.91 -13.53
N THR A 188 13.85 -16.74 -12.57
CA THR A 188 13.26 -18.07 -12.40
C THR A 188 11.88 -17.91 -11.77
N TRP A 189 10.84 -18.41 -12.46
CA TRP A 189 9.47 -18.34 -11.99
C TRP A 189 8.73 -19.66 -12.17
N LYS A 190 7.62 -19.81 -11.43
CA LYS A 190 6.75 -20.99 -11.43
C LYS A 190 5.30 -20.56 -11.35
N ASP A 191 4.43 -21.23 -12.11
CA ASP A 191 2.99 -21.16 -11.92
C ASP A 191 2.58 -21.92 -10.64
N VAL A 192 1.93 -21.20 -9.73
CA VAL A 192 1.40 -21.71 -8.45
C VAL A 192 -0.10 -21.42 -8.31
N SER A 193 -0.79 -21.31 -9.45
CA SER A 193 -2.22 -21.05 -9.54
C SER A 193 -3.07 -22.16 -8.88
N THR A 194 -4.15 -21.74 -8.23
CA THR A 194 -5.18 -22.60 -7.63
C THR A 194 -6.53 -22.19 -8.21
N PRO A 195 -6.87 -22.66 -9.42
CA PRO A 195 -8.01 -22.15 -10.17
C PRO A 195 -9.37 -22.70 -9.68
N GLU A 196 -9.38 -23.48 -8.59
CA GLU A 196 -10.59 -23.99 -7.98
C GLU A 196 -11.54 -22.85 -7.60
N GLY A 197 -12.77 -22.92 -8.12
CA GLY A 197 -13.79 -21.89 -7.89
C GLY A 197 -13.68 -20.66 -8.79
N PHE A 198 -12.77 -20.66 -9.77
CA PHE A 198 -12.77 -19.66 -10.84
C PHE A 198 -14.01 -19.86 -11.73
N ASN A 199 -14.89 -18.85 -11.77
CA ASN A 199 -16.02 -18.85 -12.69
C ASN A 199 -15.51 -18.49 -14.08
N SER A 200 -15.28 -19.51 -14.91
CA SER A 200 -14.39 -19.35 -16.04
C SER A 200 -14.98 -18.55 -17.20
N TYR A 201 -16.28 -18.25 -17.22
CA TYR A 201 -16.95 -17.53 -18.33
C TYR A 201 -16.57 -18.06 -19.73
N GLY A 202 -16.18 -19.34 -19.85
CA GLY A 202 -15.70 -19.97 -21.09
C GLY A 202 -14.19 -19.92 -21.33
N ILE A 203 -13.41 -19.32 -20.43
CA ILE A 203 -11.95 -19.34 -20.39
C ILE A 203 -11.51 -20.66 -19.77
N GLU A 204 -10.39 -21.24 -20.24
CA GLU A 204 -9.80 -22.39 -19.55
C GLU A 204 -9.21 -21.92 -18.21
N PRO A 205 -9.38 -22.69 -17.11
CA PRO A 205 -8.94 -22.28 -15.78
C PRO A 205 -7.42 -22.47 -15.61
N THR A 206 -6.61 -21.91 -16.51
CA THR A 206 -5.14 -21.92 -16.46
C THR A 206 -4.61 -20.49 -16.48
N LEU A 207 -3.40 -20.29 -15.95
CA LEU A 207 -2.73 -18.98 -15.95
C LEU A 207 -2.58 -18.44 -17.38
N GLU A 208 -2.17 -19.30 -18.30
CA GLU A 208 -1.97 -19.03 -19.72
C GLU A 208 -3.24 -18.48 -20.38
N ALA A 209 -4.35 -19.21 -20.26
CA ALA A 209 -5.62 -18.85 -20.88
C ALA A 209 -6.22 -17.59 -20.25
N TRP A 210 -6.07 -17.41 -18.94
CA TRP A 210 -6.53 -16.24 -18.23
C TRP A 210 -5.75 -14.98 -18.60
N ILE A 211 -4.41 -15.05 -18.67
CA ILE A 211 -3.57 -13.93 -19.13
C ILE A 211 -3.88 -13.57 -20.58
N ALA A 212 -3.93 -14.56 -21.48
CA ALA A 212 -4.23 -14.33 -22.89
C ALA A 212 -5.60 -13.66 -23.08
N TYR A 213 -6.61 -14.12 -22.32
CA TYR A 213 -7.94 -13.52 -22.35
C TYR A 213 -7.92 -12.05 -21.96
N HIS A 214 -7.27 -11.69 -20.85
CA HIS A 214 -7.25 -10.30 -20.38
C HIS A 214 -6.38 -9.40 -21.24
N ALA A 215 -5.24 -9.90 -21.72
CA ALA A 215 -4.37 -9.19 -22.66
C ALA A 215 -5.12 -8.84 -23.96
N GLU A 216 -5.95 -9.75 -24.46
CA GLU A 216 -6.81 -9.46 -25.62
C GLU A 216 -7.99 -8.55 -25.24
N ASP A 217 -8.71 -8.86 -24.17
CA ASP A 217 -9.96 -8.17 -23.80
C ASP A 217 -9.75 -6.69 -23.50
N ILE A 218 -8.67 -6.34 -22.81
CA ILE A 218 -8.41 -4.96 -22.38
C ILE A 218 -8.18 -4.01 -23.57
N THR A 219 -7.66 -4.52 -24.69
CA THR A 219 -7.41 -3.75 -25.91
C THR A 219 -8.67 -3.44 -26.70
N LYS A 220 -9.80 -4.08 -26.37
CA LYS A 220 -11.08 -3.93 -27.09
C LYS A 220 -11.81 -2.63 -26.77
N THR A 221 -11.32 -1.84 -25.82
CA THR A 221 -11.98 -0.61 -25.41
C THR A 221 -11.13 0.63 -25.60
N THR A 222 -11.79 1.70 -26.00
CA THR A 222 -11.28 3.07 -25.93
C THR A 222 -12.17 3.97 -25.06
N ASP A 223 -13.21 3.40 -24.45
CA ASP A 223 -14.11 4.14 -23.56
C ASP A 223 -13.51 4.19 -22.17
N VAL A 224 -13.19 5.40 -21.71
CA VAL A 224 -12.61 5.64 -20.38
C VAL A 224 -13.46 5.05 -19.26
N LYS A 225 -14.79 4.97 -19.43
CA LYS A 225 -15.70 4.38 -18.44
C LYS A 225 -15.52 2.87 -18.26
N GLU A 226 -14.88 2.21 -19.22
CA GLU A 226 -14.62 0.77 -19.16
C GLU A 226 -13.24 0.44 -18.58
N TYR A 227 -12.36 1.42 -18.39
CA TYR A 227 -10.98 1.18 -17.95
C TYR A 227 -10.93 0.57 -16.56
N TYR A 228 -11.60 1.20 -15.60
CA TYR A 228 -11.68 0.70 -14.23
C TYR A 228 -12.32 -0.70 -14.11
N PRO A 229 -13.54 -0.96 -14.63
CA PRO A 229 -14.16 -2.28 -14.46
C PRO A 229 -13.35 -3.42 -15.10
N ARG A 230 -12.64 -3.16 -16.21
CA ARG A 230 -11.75 -4.16 -16.84
C ARG A 230 -10.51 -4.44 -15.97
N ALA A 231 -9.80 -3.39 -15.55
CA ALA A 231 -8.63 -3.54 -14.67
C ALA A 231 -9.02 -4.20 -13.33
N ARG A 232 -10.14 -3.78 -12.73
CA ARG A 232 -10.67 -4.37 -11.48
C ARG A 232 -10.99 -5.85 -11.64
N ARG A 233 -11.55 -6.25 -12.79
CA ARG A 233 -11.85 -7.66 -13.06
C ARG A 233 -10.59 -8.51 -13.02
N PHE A 234 -9.54 -8.07 -13.73
CA PHE A 234 -8.23 -8.73 -13.72
C PHE A 234 -7.73 -8.93 -12.27
N ILE A 235 -7.64 -7.85 -11.48
CA ILE A 235 -7.14 -7.93 -10.09
C ILE A 235 -8.02 -8.81 -9.19
N THR A 236 -9.35 -8.78 -9.37
CA THR A 236 -10.27 -9.63 -8.57
C THR A 236 -10.07 -11.12 -8.85
N GLU A 237 -9.67 -11.46 -10.07
CA GLU A 237 -9.46 -12.85 -10.50
C GLU A 237 -8.04 -13.36 -10.18
N MET A 238 -7.05 -12.48 -9.95
CA MET A 238 -5.67 -12.83 -9.55
C MET A 238 -5.58 -13.74 -8.31
N LYS A 239 -6.60 -13.75 -7.45
CA LYS A 239 -6.63 -14.67 -6.30
C LYS A 239 -6.54 -16.15 -6.71
N TYR A 240 -6.97 -16.49 -7.93
CA TYR A 240 -6.94 -17.84 -8.51
C TYR A 240 -5.67 -18.13 -9.32
N PHE A 241 -5.05 -17.10 -9.89
CA PHE A 241 -3.92 -17.22 -10.82
C PHE A 241 -2.70 -16.52 -10.26
N ARG A 242 -1.69 -17.31 -9.85
CA ARG A 242 -0.55 -16.83 -9.07
C ARG A 242 0.76 -17.36 -9.64
N VAL A 243 1.78 -16.53 -9.53
CA VAL A 243 3.15 -16.86 -9.92
C VAL A 243 4.07 -16.71 -8.71
N GLN A 244 5.11 -17.53 -8.68
CA GLN A 244 6.25 -17.40 -7.77
C GLN A 244 7.48 -17.06 -8.60
N GLY A 245 8.28 -16.06 -8.18
CA GLY A 245 9.46 -15.60 -8.92
C GLY A 245 9.59 -14.08 -8.81
N GLU A 246 10.76 -13.58 -8.45
CA GLU A 246 10.97 -12.18 -8.03
C GLU A 246 10.49 -11.17 -9.09
N ASP A 247 11.00 -11.25 -10.31
CA ASP A 247 10.72 -10.26 -11.35
C ASP A 247 9.28 -10.35 -11.86
N LEU A 248 8.78 -11.56 -12.15
CA LEU A 248 7.40 -11.72 -12.62
C LEU A 248 6.39 -11.33 -11.52
N GLN A 249 6.64 -11.64 -10.25
CA GLN A 249 5.77 -11.18 -9.17
C GLN A 249 5.75 -9.65 -9.07
N LYS A 250 6.88 -9.00 -9.32
CA LYS A 250 6.95 -7.54 -9.38
C LYS A 250 6.12 -6.97 -10.54
N ASP A 251 6.12 -7.61 -11.70
CA ASP A 251 5.28 -7.21 -12.83
C ASP A 251 3.78 -7.30 -12.50
N PHE A 252 3.35 -8.39 -11.84
CA PHE A 252 1.97 -8.52 -11.35
C PHE A 252 1.63 -7.48 -10.27
N ALA A 253 2.58 -7.13 -9.40
CA ALA A 253 2.39 -6.05 -8.42
C ALA A 253 2.23 -4.69 -9.10
N ASN A 254 2.99 -4.40 -10.16
CA ASN A 254 2.86 -3.16 -10.92
C ASN A 254 1.49 -3.06 -11.63
N LEU A 255 0.94 -4.16 -12.16
CA LEU A 255 -0.45 -4.17 -12.66
C LEU A 255 -1.46 -3.82 -11.56
N MET A 256 -1.27 -4.34 -10.35
CA MET A 256 -2.15 -4.03 -9.22
C MET A 256 -2.08 -2.55 -8.82
N MET A 257 -0.89 -1.98 -8.76
CA MET A 257 -0.71 -0.56 -8.46
C MET A 257 -1.35 0.34 -9.52
N LEU A 258 -1.16 0.02 -10.81
CA LEU A 258 -1.83 0.74 -11.91
C LEU A 258 -3.35 0.66 -11.81
N GLN A 259 -3.90 -0.51 -11.46
CA GLN A 259 -5.35 -0.64 -11.24
C GLN A 259 -5.83 0.22 -10.07
N THR A 260 -5.09 0.25 -8.96
CA THR A 260 -5.40 1.10 -7.80
C THR A 260 -5.48 2.57 -8.20
N TRP A 261 -4.49 3.04 -8.98
CA TRP A 261 -4.48 4.41 -9.50
C TRP A 261 -5.65 4.68 -10.46
N ILE A 262 -5.96 3.75 -11.35
CA ILE A 262 -7.16 3.80 -12.21
C ILE A 262 -8.44 3.90 -11.36
N SER A 263 -8.54 3.17 -10.24
CA SER A 263 -9.70 3.25 -9.34
C SER A 263 -9.83 4.61 -8.68
N HIS A 264 -8.72 5.20 -8.25
CA HIS A 264 -8.68 6.54 -7.66
C HIS A 264 -9.16 7.56 -8.69
N LEU A 265 -8.61 7.53 -9.90
CA LEU A 265 -8.98 8.44 -10.97
C LEU A 265 -10.46 8.29 -11.39
N ASP A 266 -10.99 7.06 -11.44
CA ASP A 266 -12.40 6.80 -11.74
C ASP A 266 -13.32 7.48 -10.71
N TYR A 267 -12.98 7.36 -9.43
CA TYR A 267 -13.68 8.01 -8.34
C TYR A 267 -13.62 9.54 -8.45
N VAL A 268 -12.41 10.11 -8.63
CA VAL A 268 -12.24 11.57 -8.73
C VAL A 268 -12.96 12.13 -9.94
N ILE A 269 -12.86 11.48 -11.11
CA ILE A 269 -13.58 11.87 -12.32
C ILE A 269 -15.09 11.85 -12.08
N SER A 270 -15.62 10.79 -11.45
CA SER A 270 -17.04 10.65 -11.13
C SER A 270 -17.54 11.79 -10.23
N VAL A 271 -16.80 12.12 -9.16
CA VAL A 271 -17.13 13.23 -8.25
C VAL A 271 -17.09 14.57 -8.98
N ASN A 272 -16.06 14.81 -9.78
CA ASN A 272 -15.88 16.04 -10.54
C ASN A 272 -17.01 16.25 -11.56
N ASP A 273 -17.36 15.20 -12.32
CA ASP A 273 -18.47 15.23 -13.28
C ASP A 273 -19.81 15.54 -12.59
N GLN A 274 -20.08 14.97 -11.41
CA GLN A 274 -21.30 15.27 -10.64
C GLN A 274 -21.37 16.74 -10.19
N GLN A 275 -20.22 17.37 -9.94
CA GLN A 275 -20.11 18.77 -9.58
C GLN A 275 -20.07 19.71 -10.80
N GLY A 276 -20.11 19.17 -12.02
CA GLY A 276 -19.98 19.94 -13.27
C GLY A 276 -18.56 20.48 -13.51
N ILE A 277 -17.57 19.98 -12.78
CA ILE A 277 -16.16 20.34 -12.92
C ILE A 277 -15.53 19.30 -13.84
N ARG A 278 -15.13 19.68 -15.06
CA ARG A 278 -14.41 18.77 -15.95
C ARG A 278 -12.92 19.07 -15.96
N THR A 279 -12.14 18.17 -15.38
CA THR A 279 -10.67 18.25 -15.32
C THR A 279 -10.06 17.39 -16.41
N ALA A 280 -9.62 18.01 -17.52
CA ALA A 280 -8.98 17.29 -18.63
C ALA A 280 -7.76 16.46 -18.17
N GLU A 281 -7.01 16.98 -17.19
CA GLU A 281 -5.84 16.33 -16.59
C GLU A 281 -6.16 14.93 -16.03
N ASN A 282 -7.22 14.78 -15.23
CA ASN A 282 -7.59 13.47 -14.68
C ASN A 282 -7.95 12.44 -15.76
N TYR A 283 -8.58 12.87 -16.86
CA TYR A 283 -8.87 11.96 -17.97
C TYR A 283 -7.61 11.56 -18.74
N GLU A 284 -6.65 12.47 -18.91
CA GLU A 284 -5.38 12.15 -19.55
C GLU A 284 -4.53 11.22 -18.67
N GLU A 285 -4.51 11.45 -17.36
CA GLU A 285 -3.87 10.53 -16.40
C GLU A 285 -4.55 9.16 -16.36
N MET A 286 -5.87 9.11 -16.45
CA MET A 286 -6.63 7.87 -16.54
C MET A 286 -6.27 7.06 -17.80
N LYS A 287 -6.18 7.74 -18.95
CA LYS A 287 -5.75 7.10 -20.20
C LYS A 287 -4.31 6.62 -20.12
N LYS A 288 -3.42 7.40 -19.51
CA LYS A 288 -2.02 7.04 -19.34
C LYS A 288 -1.85 5.82 -18.43
N SER A 289 -2.55 5.79 -17.30
CA SER A 289 -2.59 4.65 -16.37
C SER A 289 -3.06 3.38 -17.06
N PHE A 290 -4.18 3.47 -17.77
CA PHE A 290 -4.75 2.32 -18.48
C PHE A 290 -3.87 1.85 -19.63
N LYS A 291 -3.18 2.78 -20.31
CA LYS A 291 -2.17 2.43 -21.32
C LYS A 291 -1.02 1.63 -20.70
N TYR A 292 -0.43 2.08 -19.60
CA TYR A 292 0.64 1.32 -18.94
C TYR A 292 0.15 -0.04 -18.45
N PHE A 293 -1.06 -0.12 -17.90
CA PHE A 293 -1.65 -1.40 -17.50
C PHE A 293 -1.77 -2.35 -18.70
N THR A 294 -2.25 -1.84 -19.84
CA THR A 294 -2.42 -2.61 -21.08
C THR A 294 -1.06 -3.08 -21.64
N GLU A 295 -0.08 -2.18 -21.72
CA GLU A 295 1.25 -2.47 -22.28
C GLU A 295 2.05 -3.44 -21.39
N LEU A 296 1.95 -3.32 -20.06
CA LEU A 296 2.57 -4.27 -19.13
C LEU A 296 1.88 -5.65 -19.18
N LEU A 297 0.54 -5.69 -19.26
CA LEU A 297 -0.18 -6.95 -19.37
C LEU A 297 0.16 -7.69 -20.68
N HIS A 298 0.35 -6.95 -21.78
CA HIS A 298 0.88 -7.51 -23.03
C HIS A 298 2.27 -8.12 -22.84
N ASP A 299 3.19 -7.41 -22.17
CA ASP A 299 4.54 -7.94 -21.93
C ASP A 299 4.50 -9.21 -21.05
N ILE A 300 3.61 -9.28 -20.06
CA ILE A 300 3.38 -10.48 -19.23
C ILE A 300 2.81 -11.63 -20.06
N ASP A 301 1.91 -11.36 -21.01
CA ASP A 301 1.42 -12.36 -21.96
C ASP A 301 2.58 -12.92 -22.82
N ILE A 302 3.50 -12.07 -23.27
CA ILE A 302 4.72 -12.51 -23.95
C ILE A 302 5.59 -13.41 -23.06
N VAL A 303 5.74 -13.10 -21.77
CA VAL A 303 6.46 -13.96 -20.82
C VAL A 303 5.81 -15.35 -20.72
N ILE A 304 4.51 -15.38 -20.45
CA ILE A 304 3.81 -16.61 -20.03
C ILE A 304 3.43 -17.47 -21.24
N ASN A 305 2.90 -16.87 -22.30
CA ASN A 305 2.34 -17.59 -23.45
C ASN A 305 3.30 -17.71 -24.64
N HIS A 306 4.41 -16.98 -24.63
CA HIS A 306 5.33 -16.90 -25.76
C HIS A 306 6.80 -17.13 -25.39
N ASP A 307 7.10 -17.71 -24.22
CA ASP A 307 8.46 -17.97 -23.74
C ASP A 307 9.36 -16.72 -23.76
N GLY A 308 8.78 -15.54 -23.53
CA GLY A 308 9.46 -14.24 -23.61
C GLY A 308 9.83 -13.80 -25.04
N LYS A 309 9.31 -14.46 -26.07
CA LYS A 309 9.61 -14.16 -27.48
C LYS A 309 8.44 -13.45 -28.16
N GLY A 310 8.59 -12.17 -28.41
CA GLY A 310 7.60 -11.38 -29.14
C GLY A 310 7.99 -9.91 -29.21
N GLU A 311 7.14 -9.11 -29.85
CA GLU A 311 7.24 -7.66 -29.71
C GLU A 311 6.75 -7.27 -28.32
N THR A 312 7.53 -6.43 -27.63
CA THR A 312 7.27 -5.99 -26.25
C THR A 312 7.25 -4.47 -26.18
N PHE A 313 6.49 -3.91 -25.25
CA PHE A 313 6.50 -2.48 -24.96
C PHE A 313 7.65 -2.06 -24.02
N GLY A 314 8.25 -3.05 -23.34
CA GLY A 314 9.47 -2.91 -22.55
C GLY A 314 9.22 -2.55 -21.09
N PHE A 315 8.06 -2.91 -20.55
CA PHE A 315 7.61 -2.57 -19.20
C PHE A 315 7.75 -3.71 -18.19
N ALA A 316 7.91 -4.96 -18.65
CA ALA A 316 8.09 -6.11 -17.76
C ALA A 316 9.54 -6.22 -17.24
N TYR A 317 9.69 -6.31 -15.91
CA TYR A 317 10.90 -6.71 -15.21
C TYR A 317 11.37 -8.08 -15.68
N GLN A 318 10.45 -9.03 -15.83
CA GLN A 318 10.76 -10.40 -16.25
C GLN A 318 11.43 -10.47 -17.63
N LEU A 319 11.31 -9.43 -18.46
CA LEU A 319 11.92 -9.33 -19.79
C LEU A 319 13.07 -8.31 -19.88
N ASP A 320 13.58 -7.82 -18.73
CA ASP A 320 14.58 -6.74 -18.68
C ASP A 320 14.14 -5.50 -19.49
N GLY A 321 12.86 -5.16 -19.33
CA GLY A 321 12.22 -4.07 -20.05
C GLY A 321 12.94 -2.73 -19.88
N LYS A 322 13.21 -2.03 -20.98
CA LYS A 322 13.92 -0.73 -20.95
C LYS A 322 13.14 0.41 -20.30
N LYS A 323 11.84 0.20 -20.03
CA LYS A 323 10.92 1.18 -19.45
C LYS A 323 10.38 0.76 -18.09
N VAL A 324 10.94 -0.25 -17.44
CA VAL A 324 10.53 -0.66 -16.07
C VAL A 324 10.55 0.53 -15.10
N GLN A 325 11.61 1.35 -15.16
CA GLN A 325 11.74 2.56 -14.35
C GLN A 325 10.70 3.65 -14.66
N GLU A 326 10.12 3.65 -15.87
CA GLU A 326 9.08 4.63 -16.24
C GLU A 326 7.78 4.33 -15.49
N ILE A 327 7.38 3.06 -15.42
CA ILE A 327 6.21 2.63 -14.65
C ILE A 327 6.45 2.82 -13.16
N ASP A 328 7.65 2.45 -12.65
CA ASP A 328 7.94 2.70 -11.23
C ASP A 328 7.84 4.19 -10.93
N THR A 329 8.53 5.04 -11.71
CA THR A 329 8.46 6.49 -11.49
C THR A 329 7.03 7.02 -11.59
N TYR A 330 6.20 6.46 -12.47
CA TYR A 330 4.81 6.87 -12.61
C TYR A 330 3.95 6.51 -11.39
N ILE A 331 4.09 5.28 -10.89
CA ILE A 331 3.37 4.75 -9.71
C ILE A 331 3.90 5.36 -8.40
N HIS A 332 5.14 5.87 -8.37
CA HIS A 332 5.76 6.47 -7.18
C HIS A 332 5.71 8.03 -7.17
N ILE A 333 5.04 8.64 -8.15
CA ILE A 333 4.81 10.10 -8.20
C ILE A 333 3.34 10.43 -7.90
N ASN A 334 2.43 9.50 -8.20
CA ASN A 334 0.99 9.65 -8.13
C ASN A 334 0.42 8.53 -7.27
#